data_AF-A0A9P7MS10-F1
#
_entry.id   AF-A0A9P7MS10-F1
#
_cell.length_a   1.000
_cell.length_b   1.000
_cell.length_c   1.000
_cell.angle_alpha   90.00
_cell.angle_beta   90.00
_cell.angle_gamma   90.00
#
_symmetry.space_group_name_H-M   'P 1'
#
loop_
_entity.id
_entity.type
_entity.pdbx_description
1 polymer ?
#
loop_
_entity_poly.entity_id
_entity_poly.type
_entity_poly.pdbx_seq_one_letter_code
_entity_poly.pdbx_strand_id
1 'polypeptide(L)'
;MPPGRPAARRGRGRPRGSTKRQESETPSASDQSEVVELSDDSPEPRRQDRGAPRASDNTEDAAVPEKTIPKDLLTRVLHEFFTKEATRISRDANAAVGKYMDIFVREAIARAAVEKNAGFLEVEDLEKVAPQLLLDL
;
A
#
# COMPACT_ATOMS: atom_id res chain seq x y z
N MET A 1 58.09 9.32 5.86
CA MET A 1 58.68 8.73 7.08
C MET A 1 58.20 9.51 8.31
N PRO A 2 58.02 8.82 9.47
CA PRO A 2 57.16 9.19 10.61
C PRO A 2 57.94 9.92 11.73
N PRO A 3 57.41 10.15 12.95
CA PRO A 3 57.20 9.14 14.02
C PRO A 3 55.84 9.34 14.75
N GLY A 4 55.29 8.57 15.69
CA GLY A 4 55.66 7.41 16.51
C GLY A 4 54.59 7.31 17.62
N ARG A 5 54.05 6.12 17.92
CA ARG A 5 53.07 5.85 19.01
C ARG A 5 53.68 6.07 20.41
N PRO A 6 52.84 6.22 21.46
CA PRO A 6 52.71 5.08 22.39
C PRO A 6 51.26 4.83 22.88
N ALA A 7 51.11 3.72 23.60
CA ALA A 7 49.87 3.08 24.00
C ALA A 7 49.47 3.31 25.47
N ALA A 8 48.21 2.93 25.76
CA ALA A 8 47.65 2.39 27.01
C ALA A 8 47.03 3.33 28.07
N ARG A 9 45.74 3.07 28.37
CA ARG A 9 45.13 2.92 29.72
C ARG A 9 43.65 2.50 29.57
N ARG A 10 43.33 1.21 29.72
CA ARG A 10 42.63 0.61 30.88
C ARG A 10 41.58 1.51 31.57
N GLY A 11 40.30 1.20 31.33
CA GLY A 11 39.16 1.52 32.18
C GLY A 11 38.25 0.30 32.28
N ARG A 12 38.03 -0.17 33.51
CA ARG A 12 37.36 -1.43 33.91
C ARG A 12 36.10 -1.07 34.70
N GLY A 13 34.97 -1.72 34.42
CA GLY A 13 33.76 -1.69 35.27
C GLY A 13 32.55 -2.25 34.51
N ARG A 14 32.37 -3.58 34.44
CA ARG A 14 31.72 -4.51 35.40
C ARG A 14 30.17 -4.41 35.38
N PRO A 15 29.46 -5.43 34.86
CA PRO A 15 28.04 -5.64 35.15
C PRO A 15 27.86 -6.43 36.47
N ARG A 16 26.78 -6.16 37.20
CA ARG A 16 26.21 -7.03 38.27
C ARG A 16 24.92 -7.60 37.67
N GLY A 17 24.65 -8.91 37.54
CA GLY A 17 24.64 -10.00 38.53
C GLY A 17 23.22 -10.10 39.15
N SER A 18 22.27 -10.88 38.58
CA SER A 18 21.86 -12.28 38.92
C SER A 18 21.17 -12.39 40.32
N THR A 19 20.03 -13.04 40.61
CA THR A 19 19.34 -14.27 40.12
C THR A 19 18.00 -14.45 40.91
N LYS A 20 17.15 -15.42 40.50
CA LYS A 20 16.25 -16.36 41.27
C LYS A 20 14.79 -16.34 40.75
N ARG A 21 14.32 -17.22 39.85
CA ARG A 21 13.98 -18.68 39.91
C ARG A 21 12.94 -19.08 40.97
N GLN A 22 11.77 -19.54 40.51
CA GLN A 22 11.06 -20.71 41.06
C GLN A 22 10.08 -21.31 40.04
N GLU A 23 10.28 -22.60 39.77
CA GLU A 23 9.46 -23.57 39.01
C GLU A 23 8.52 -24.34 39.94
N SER A 24 7.42 -24.88 39.38
CA SER A 24 6.84 -26.22 39.66
C SER A 24 5.60 -26.43 38.76
N GLU A 25 5.67 -27.22 37.66
CA GLU A 25 5.31 -28.66 37.52
C GLU A 25 3.77 -28.93 37.55
N THR A 26 3.07 -29.03 36.40
CA THR A 26 2.64 -30.23 35.58
C THR A 26 1.59 -31.16 36.23
N PRO A 27 0.93 -32.10 35.51
CA PRO A 27 0.14 -32.03 34.26
C PRO A 27 -1.24 -32.75 34.40
N SER A 28 -2.20 -32.62 33.47
CA SER A 28 -3.15 -33.72 33.15
C SER A 28 -3.97 -33.49 31.89
N ALA A 29 -4.39 -34.60 31.29
CA ALA A 29 -4.79 -34.79 29.91
C ALA A 29 -6.31 -34.72 29.65
N SER A 30 -6.64 -34.62 28.35
CA SER A 30 -7.76 -35.24 27.64
C SER A 30 -9.22 -34.81 27.91
N ASP A 31 -9.80 -34.28 26.83
CA ASP A 31 -10.99 -34.80 26.12
C ASP A 31 -12.40 -34.25 26.47
N GLN A 32 -13.19 -34.11 25.39
CA GLN A 32 -14.66 -34.05 25.27
C GLN A 32 -15.40 -32.68 25.27
N SER A 33 -15.60 -32.20 24.02
CA SER A 33 -16.87 -31.86 23.33
C SER A 33 -17.99 -31.02 23.98
N GLU A 34 -18.38 -30.00 23.21
CA GLU A 34 -19.72 -29.43 22.94
C GLU A 34 -20.70 -29.15 24.09
N VAL A 35 -20.97 -27.86 24.34
CA VAL A 35 -22.35 -27.36 24.39
C VAL A 35 -22.40 -25.92 23.87
N VAL A 36 -23.22 -25.69 22.84
CA VAL A 36 -23.64 -24.36 22.41
C VAL A 36 -24.73 -23.85 23.35
N GLU A 37 -24.52 -22.70 23.99
CA GLU A 37 -25.61 -21.93 24.59
C GLU A 37 -25.70 -20.57 23.90
N LEU A 38 -26.69 -20.44 23.02
CA LEU A 38 -27.19 -19.14 22.60
C LEU A 38 -27.85 -18.48 23.81
N SER A 39 -27.28 -17.37 24.27
CA SER A 39 -28.02 -16.38 25.05
C SER A 39 -27.89 -15.03 24.34
N ASP A 40 -29.01 -14.64 23.73
CA ASP A 40 -29.31 -13.29 23.28
C ASP A 40 -29.46 -12.41 24.52
N ASP A 41 -28.46 -11.57 24.79
CA ASP A 41 -28.61 -10.42 25.67
C ASP A 41 -27.65 -9.33 25.19
N SER A 42 -28.19 -8.29 24.58
CA SER A 42 -27.46 -7.10 24.12
C SER A 42 -27.18 -6.16 25.29
N PRO A 43 -25.92 -5.71 25.47
CA PRO A 43 -25.65 -4.41 26.05
C PRO A 43 -24.90 -3.50 25.05
N GLU A 44 -25.45 -2.31 24.85
CA GLU A 44 -24.98 -1.24 23.96
C GLU A 44 -23.48 -0.90 24.11
N PRO A 45 -22.79 -0.49 23.03
CA PRO A 45 -21.43 -0.01 23.13
C PRO A 45 -21.41 1.42 23.66
N ARG A 46 -20.75 1.61 24.82
CA ARG A 46 -20.39 2.92 25.37
C ARG A 46 -19.60 3.72 24.34
N ARG A 47 -20.22 4.73 23.74
CA ARG A 47 -19.56 5.70 22.86
C ARG A 47 -18.64 6.59 23.69
N GLN A 48 -17.35 6.27 23.68
CA GLN A 48 -16.32 7.14 24.24
C GLN A 48 -15.93 8.16 23.16
N ASP A 49 -16.51 9.34 23.30
CA ASP A 49 -16.24 10.53 22.50
C ASP A 49 -14.78 10.98 22.72
N ARG A 50 -13.89 10.59 21.81
CA ARG A 50 -12.55 11.19 21.67
C ARG A 50 -12.50 11.93 20.35
N GLY A 51 -12.92 13.18 20.38
CA GLY A 51 -12.63 14.17 19.35
C GLY A 51 -11.12 14.34 19.19
N ALA A 52 -10.54 13.61 18.24
CA ALA A 52 -9.26 13.97 17.65
C ALA A 52 -9.52 15.11 16.64
N PRO A 53 -8.79 16.23 16.70
CA PRO A 53 -8.91 17.25 15.68
C PRO A 53 -8.45 16.64 14.35
N ARG A 54 -9.38 16.47 13.41
CA ARG A 54 -9.03 16.24 12.02
C ARG A 54 -8.26 17.48 11.58
N ALA A 55 -6.95 17.33 11.43
CA ALA A 55 -6.15 18.28 10.67
C ALA A 55 -6.76 18.28 9.26
N SER A 56 -7.57 19.29 9.00
CA SER A 56 -8.00 19.64 7.66
C SER A 56 -6.74 20.07 6.91
N ASP A 57 -6.05 19.12 6.27
CA ASP A 57 -5.12 19.44 5.19
C ASP A 57 -5.96 19.96 4.02
N ASN A 58 -6.40 21.20 4.19
CA ASN A 58 -6.95 22.03 3.14
C ASN A 58 -5.75 22.47 2.30
N THR A 59 -5.12 21.52 1.62
CA THR A 59 -4.20 21.82 0.54
C THR A 59 -5.08 22.34 -0.58
N GLU A 60 -5.16 23.66 -0.66
CA GLU A 60 -5.83 24.38 -1.72
C GLU A 60 -5.43 23.73 -3.06
N ASP A 61 -6.44 23.17 -3.72
CA ASP A 61 -6.38 22.52 -5.02
C ASP A 61 -6.02 23.59 -6.06
N ALA A 62 -4.74 23.97 -6.07
CA ALA A 62 -4.15 24.73 -7.15
C ALA A 62 -4.30 23.84 -8.38
N ALA A 63 -5.34 24.09 -9.17
CA ALA A 63 -5.74 23.33 -10.34
C ALA A 63 -4.51 22.99 -11.18
N VAL A 64 -3.90 21.84 -10.88
CA VAL A 64 -2.77 21.33 -11.63
C VAL A 64 -3.38 21.05 -12.99
N PRO A 65 -2.85 21.62 -14.10
CA PRO A 65 -3.38 21.32 -15.41
C PRO A 65 -3.46 19.80 -15.53
N GLU A 66 -4.69 19.28 -15.73
CA GLU A 66 -4.91 17.85 -15.76
C GLU A 66 -3.98 17.26 -16.81
N LYS A 67 -2.96 16.55 -16.35
CA LYS A 67 -2.01 15.87 -17.22
C LYS A 67 -2.78 14.74 -17.89
N THR A 68 -3.29 15.00 -19.09
CA THR A 68 -4.05 14.08 -19.94
C THR A 68 -3.23 13.71 -21.17
N ILE A 69 -3.54 12.55 -21.75
CA ILE A 69 -2.88 12.09 -22.97
C ILE A 69 -3.30 12.97 -24.16
N PRO A 70 -2.35 13.53 -24.93
CA PRO A 70 -2.68 14.31 -26.12
C PRO A 70 -3.51 13.50 -27.13
N LYS A 71 -4.60 14.09 -27.63
CA LYS A 71 -5.53 13.41 -28.55
C LYS A 71 -4.85 12.89 -29.81
N ASP A 72 -3.94 13.67 -30.38
CA ASP A 72 -3.23 13.29 -31.61
C ASP A 72 -2.31 12.08 -31.39
N LEU A 73 -1.71 11.98 -30.21
CA LEU A 73 -0.92 10.81 -29.82
C LEU A 73 -1.81 9.56 -29.71
N LEU A 74 -2.93 9.69 -29.01
CA LEU A 74 -3.89 8.60 -28.87
C LEU A 74 -4.39 8.10 -30.24
N THR A 75 -4.75 9.03 -31.13
CA THR A 75 -5.17 8.70 -32.50
C THR A 75 -4.06 7.96 -33.25
N ARG A 76 -2.80 8.42 -33.16
CA ARG A 76 -1.67 7.73 -33.81
C ARG A 76 -1.47 6.32 -33.27
N VAL A 77 -1.53 6.12 -31.96
CA VAL A 77 -1.43 4.80 -31.33
C VAL A 77 -2.53 3.89 -31.83
N LEU A 78 -3.79 4.34 -31.84
CA LEU A 78 -4.92 3.53 -32.32
C LEU A 78 -4.76 3.12 -33.79
N HIS A 79 -4.32 4.05 -34.63
CA HIS A 79 -4.10 3.79 -36.06
C HIS A 79 -2.99 2.79 -36.34
N GLU A 80 -1.97 2.71 -35.48
CA GLU A 80 -0.89 1.70 -35.57
C GLU A 80 -1.43 0.27 -35.38
N PHE A 81 -2.46 0.10 -34.53
CA PHE A 81 -3.02 -1.22 -34.21
C PHE A 81 -4.26 -1.59 -35.03
N PHE A 82 -4.74 -0.72 -35.93
CA PHE A 82 -5.84 -1.08 -36.84
C PHE A 82 -5.35 -1.99 -37.96
N THR A 83 -5.97 -3.17 -38.10
CA THR A 83 -5.64 -4.12 -39.18
C THR A 83 -5.93 -3.57 -40.58
N LYS A 84 -6.88 -2.64 -40.71
CA LYS A 84 -7.27 -2.03 -41.99
C LYS A 84 -6.89 -0.56 -42.00
N GLU A 85 -6.10 -0.15 -43.00
CA GLU A 85 -5.65 1.25 -43.17
C GLU A 85 -6.80 2.26 -43.34
N ALA A 86 -7.94 1.83 -43.89
CA ALA A 86 -9.12 2.67 -44.08
C ALA A 86 -9.93 2.90 -42.79
N THR A 87 -9.56 2.26 -41.67
CA THR A 87 -10.28 2.43 -40.39
C THR A 87 -10.15 3.87 -39.92
N ARG A 88 -11.26 4.46 -39.48
CA ARG A 88 -11.33 5.83 -38.96
C ARG A 88 -12.10 5.82 -37.64
N ILE A 89 -11.71 6.70 -36.73
CA ILE A 89 -12.38 6.90 -35.45
C ILE A 89 -13.10 8.24 -35.46
N SER A 90 -14.34 8.27 -34.97
CA SER A 90 -15.08 9.54 -34.84
C SER A 90 -14.48 10.40 -33.73
N ARG A 91 -14.74 11.72 -33.77
CA ARG A 91 -14.23 12.65 -32.75
C ARG A 91 -14.68 12.27 -31.34
N ASP A 92 -15.95 11.88 -31.19
CA ASP A 92 -16.52 11.54 -29.88
C ASP A 92 -15.99 10.20 -29.37
N ALA A 93 -15.79 9.21 -30.26
CA ALA A 93 -15.14 7.96 -29.91
C ALA A 93 -13.68 8.19 -29.45
N ASN A 94 -12.93 9.05 -30.16
CA ASN A 94 -11.57 9.41 -29.76
C ASN A 94 -11.54 10.10 -28.38
N ALA A 95 -12.53 10.94 -28.08
CA ALA A 95 -12.67 11.55 -26.76
C ALA A 95 -13.01 10.53 -25.66
N ALA A 96 -13.85 9.53 -25.96
CA ALA A 96 -14.17 8.45 -25.03
C ALA A 96 -12.95 7.56 -24.74
N VAL A 97 -12.18 7.18 -25.78
CA VAL A 97 -10.94 6.42 -25.60
C VAL A 97 -9.90 7.21 -24.80
N GLY A 98 -9.83 8.54 -24.99
CA GLY A 98 -8.97 9.40 -24.18
C GLY A 98 -9.30 9.31 -22.69
N LYS A 99 -10.59 9.43 -22.33
CA LYS A 99 -11.02 9.24 -20.94
C LYS A 99 -10.74 7.83 -20.42
N TYR A 100 -10.97 6.81 -21.24
CA TYR A 100 -10.71 5.43 -20.89
C TYR A 100 -9.22 5.21 -20.56
N MET A 101 -8.31 5.70 -21.39
CA MET A 101 -6.87 5.63 -21.12
C MET A 101 -6.46 6.43 -19.88
N ASP A 102 -7.02 7.63 -19.69
CA ASP A 102 -6.73 8.43 -18.49
C ASP A 102 -7.16 7.70 -17.21
N ILE A 103 -8.34 7.06 -17.21
CA ILE A 103 -8.83 6.27 -16.08
C ILE A 103 -7.95 5.04 -15.87
N PHE A 104 -7.62 4.29 -16.93
CA PHE A 104 -6.77 3.11 -16.85
C PHE A 104 -5.41 3.41 -16.21
N VAL A 105 -4.75 4.51 -16.62
CA VAL A 105 -3.46 4.91 -16.04
C VAL A 105 -3.60 5.35 -14.58
N ARG A 106 -4.65 6.09 -14.25
CA ARG A 106 -4.92 6.51 -12.85
C ARG A 106 -5.21 5.32 -11.95
N GLU A 107 -5.99 4.35 -12.41
CA GLU A 107 -6.26 3.09 -11.69
C GLU A 107 -4.98 2.28 -11.49
N ALA A 108 -4.14 2.16 -12.51
CA ALA A 108 -2.85 1.46 -12.39
C ALA A 108 -1.98 2.08 -11.29
N ILE A 109 -1.86 3.41 -11.27
CA ILE A 109 -1.10 4.14 -10.25
C ILE A 109 -1.72 3.98 -8.87
N ALA A 110 -3.05 4.13 -8.76
CA ALA A 110 -3.75 4.05 -7.49
C ALA A 110 -3.62 2.66 -6.86
N ARG A 111 -3.81 1.60 -7.64
CA ARG A 111 -3.70 0.21 -7.17
C ARG A 111 -2.26 -0.15 -6.80
N ALA A 112 -1.28 0.23 -7.63
CA ALA A 112 0.13 0.01 -7.29
C ALA A 112 0.52 0.78 -6.01
N ALA A 113 -0.03 1.98 -5.79
CA ALA A 113 0.21 2.74 -4.57
C ALA A 113 -0.38 2.10 -3.31
N VAL A 114 -1.43 1.29 -3.43
CA VAL A 114 -2.00 0.50 -2.33
C VAL A 114 -1.15 -0.73 -2.01
N GLU A 115 -0.60 -1.40 -3.02
CA GLU A 115 0.28 -2.58 -2.83
C GLU A 115 1.68 -2.24 -2.30
N LYS A 116 2.09 -0.99 -2.48
CA LYS A 116 3.42 -0.52 -2.08
C LYS A 116 3.60 -0.56 -0.56
N ASN A 117 4.68 -1.19 -0.12
CA ASN A 117 5.04 -1.26 1.30
C ASN A 117 5.66 0.03 1.87
N ALA A 118 6.56 0.68 1.12
CA ALA A 118 7.21 1.95 1.49
C ALA A 118 7.99 2.53 0.29
N GLY A 119 8.44 3.79 0.35
CA GLY A 119 9.43 4.31 -0.62
C GLY A 119 8.84 4.91 -1.90
N PHE A 120 9.30 4.48 -3.08
CA PHE A 120 8.73 4.85 -4.38
C PHE A 120 7.83 3.72 -4.91
N LEU A 121 7.11 3.94 -6.02
CA LEU A 121 6.44 2.82 -6.71
C LEU A 121 7.48 1.99 -7.43
N GLU A 122 7.53 0.69 -7.13
CA GLU A 122 8.42 -0.26 -7.79
C GLU A 122 7.65 -1.08 -8.84
N VAL A 123 8.38 -1.81 -9.68
CA VAL A 123 7.77 -2.59 -10.77
C VAL A 123 6.93 -3.73 -10.20
N GLU A 124 7.42 -4.32 -9.10
CA GLU A 124 6.80 -5.40 -8.35
C GLU A 124 5.41 -5.00 -7.80
N ASP A 125 5.19 -3.72 -7.48
CA ASP A 125 3.89 -3.23 -7.01
C ASP A 125 2.87 -3.24 -8.16
N LEU A 126 3.30 -2.86 -9.37
CA LEU A 126 2.45 -2.90 -10.56
C LEU A 126 2.18 -4.35 -11.01
N GLU A 127 3.18 -5.22 -10.95
CA GLU A 127 3.05 -6.62 -11.36
C GLU A 127 2.03 -7.40 -10.51
N LYS A 128 1.95 -7.10 -9.20
CA LYS A 128 0.94 -7.69 -8.32
C LYS A 128 -0.48 -7.33 -8.72
N VAL A 129 -0.71 -6.09 -9.17
CA VAL A 129 -2.06 -5.60 -9.53
C VAL A 129 -2.40 -5.84 -11.00
N ALA A 130 -1.41 -6.08 -11.86
CA ALA A 130 -1.58 -6.21 -13.31
C ALA A 130 -2.65 -7.25 -13.73
N PRO A 131 -2.72 -8.46 -13.13
CA PRO A 131 -3.74 -9.44 -13.52
C PRO A 131 -5.17 -8.91 -13.34
N GLN A 132 -5.48 -8.33 -12.18
CA GLN A 132 -6.81 -7.79 -11.92
C GLN A 132 -7.07 -6.50 -12.69
N LEU A 133 -6.05 -5.64 -12.81
CA LEU A 133 -6.13 -4.40 -13.58
C LEU A 133 -6.52 -4.68 -15.05
N LEU A 134 -6.00 -5.75 -15.65
CA LEU A 134 -6.34 -6.14 -17.03
C LEU A 134 -7.73 -6.77 -17.17
N LEU A 135 -8.28 -7.35 -16.10
CA LEU A 135 -9.59 -8.00 -16.09
C LEU A 135 -10.75 -7.04 -15.80
N ASP A 136 -10.47 -5.90 -15.17
CA ASP A 136 -11.48 -4.87 -14.87
C ASP A 136 -11.78 -3.95 -16.07
N LEU A 137 -11.09 -4.15 -17.19
CA LEU A 137 -11.15 -3.31 -18.39
C LEU A 137 -12.19 -3.76 -19.42
#